data_AF-A0A928QP74-F1
#
_entry.id   AF-A0A928QP74-F1
#
_cell.length_a   1.000
_cell.length_b   1.000
_cell.length_c   1.000
_cell.angle_alpha   90.00
_cell.angle_beta   90.00
_cell.angle_gamma   90.00
#
_symmetry.space_group_name_H-M   'P 1'
#
loop_
_entity.id
_entity.type
_entity.pdbx_description
1 polymer ?
#
loop_
_entity_poly.entity_id
_entity_poly.type
_entity_poly.pdbx_seq_one_letter_code
_entity_poly.pdbx_strand_id
1 'polypeptide(L)'
;MYVEKPTVPYLVATVTYGAVIEEIMLRLFFMTLLVFLLWKLFQRKRELPSTAVMVIANVIAALLFAAGHLPTTFVTLGSSPLILLRCFLLNGTFGLAFGWLYRKYGLRYAMIAHGGCHVVSKLIWLVWL
;
A
#
# COMPACT_ATOMS: atom_id res chain seq x y z
N MET A 1 -10.69 -3.04 -21.44
CA MET A 1 -9.47 -3.87 -21.49
C MET A 1 -9.50 -5.06 -20.52
N TYR A 2 -10.68 -5.58 -20.17
CA TYR A 2 -10.82 -6.83 -19.39
C TYR A 2 -11.58 -7.84 -20.24
N VAL A 3 -10.88 -8.45 -21.19
CA VAL A 3 -11.43 -9.54 -22.01
C VAL A 3 -10.69 -10.86 -21.72
N GLU A 4 -9.52 -10.81 -21.06
CA GLU A 4 -8.71 -11.99 -20.78
C GLU A 4 -8.55 -12.25 -19.28
N LYS A 5 -8.64 -13.52 -18.92
CA LYS A 5 -8.43 -14.01 -17.54
C LYS A 5 -6.97 -13.81 -17.12
N PRO A 6 -6.70 -13.55 -15.83
CA PRO A 6 -5.33 -13.35 -15.36
C PRO A 6 -4.50 -14.63 -15.57
N THR A 7 -3.37 -14.51 -16.25
CA THR A 7 -2.43 -15.60 -16.48
C THR A 7 -1.53 -15.84 -15.27
N VAL A 8 -0.92 -17.03 -15.16
CA VAL A 8 0.04 -17.34 -14.09
C VAL A 8 1.23 -16.37 -14.08
N PRO A 9 1.87 -16.04 -15.23
CA PRO A 9 2.94 -15.03 -15.25
C PRO A 9 2.50 -13.66 -14.75
N TYR A 10 1.27 -13.23 -15.09
CA TYR A 10 0.72 -11.97 -14.61
C TYR A 10 0.50 -12.00 -13.09
N LEU A 11 -0.02 -13.10 -12.53
CA LEU A 11 -0.17 -13.25 -11.09
C LEU A 11 1.18 -13.16 -10.37
N VAL A 12 2.19 -13.89 -10.87
CA VAL A 12 3.56 -13.85 -10.32
C VAL A 12 4.09 -12.43 -10.33
N ALA A 13 3.95 -11.70 -11.45
CA ALA A 13 4.40 -10.31 -11.56
C ALA A 13 3.70 -9.38 -10.56
N THR A 14 2.39 -9.52 -10.34
CA THR A 14 1.68 -8.68 -9.35
C THR A 14 2.16 -8.93 -7.92
N VAL A 15 2.46 -10.20 -7.57
CA VAL A 15 2.92 -10.55 -6.23
C VAL A 15 4.40 -10.20 -6.01
N THR A 16 5.26 -10.44 -6.99
CA THR A 16 6.70 -10.22 -6.83
C THR A 16 7.13 -8.81 -7.18
N TYR A 17 6.59 -8.22 -8.25
CA TYR A 17 6.95 -6.86 -8.65
C TYR A 17 6.05 -5.85 -7.96
N GLY A 18 4.73 -6.01 -8.05
CA GLY A 18 3.76 -5.10 -7.43
C GLY A 18 3.96 -5.01 -5.92
N ALA A 19 3.65 -6.09 -5.20
CA ALA A 19 3.68 -6.04 -3.73
C ALA A 19 5.09 -5.79 -3.15
N VAL A 20 6.16 -6.41 -3.68
CA VAL A 20 7.51 -6.25 -3.08
C VAL A 20 8.05 -4.85 -3.33
N ILE A 21 8.00 -4.35 -4.57
CA ILE A 21 8.59 -3.03 -4.90
C ILE A 21 7.79 -1.93 -4.24
N GLU A 22 6.45 -2.00 -4.24
CA GLU A 22 5.63 -0.99 -3.59
C GLU A 22 5.89 -0.91 -2.08
N GLU A 23 6.04 -2.06 -1.39
CA GLU A 23 6.38 -2.06 0.02
C GLU A 23 7.82 -1.59 0.29
N ILE A 24 8.79 -1.90 -0.56
CA ILE A 24 10.14 -1.35 -0.44
C ILE A 24 10.10 0.18 -0.56
N MET A 25 9.52 0.71 -1.63
CA MET A 25 9.49 2.15 -1.89
C MET A 25 8.73 2.90 -0.79
N LEU A 26 7.54 2.42 -0.43
CA LEU A 26 6.70 3.16 0.51
C LEU A 26 7.01 2.89 1.97
N ARG A 27 7.32 1.65 2.36
CA ARG A 27 7.46 1.31 3.79
C ARG A 27 8.91 1.42 4.20
N LEU A 28 9.82 0.76 3.47
CA LEU A 28 11.23 0.82 3.81
C LEU A 28 11.81 2.23 3.61
N PHE A 29 11.54 2.88 2.48
CA PHE A 29 12.12 4.20 2.20
C PHE A 29 11.23 5.35 2.69
N PHE A 30 10.03 5.53 2.10
CA PHE A 30 9.22 6.72 2.36
C PHE A 30 8.74 6.84 3.81
N MET A 31 8.07 5.81 4.34
CA MET A 31 7.54 5.82 5.71
C MET A 31 8.67 5.93 6.74
N THR A 32 9.77 5.20 6.58
CA THR A 32 10.94 5.32 7.48
C THR A 32 11.55 6.71 7.44
N LEU A 33 11.68 7.32 6.25
CA LEU A 33 12.16 8.69 6.11
C LEU A 33 11.22 9.67 6.83
N LEU A 34 9.91 9.53 6.68
CA LEU A 34 8.93 10.35 7.40
C LEU A 34 9.05 10.18 8.91
N VAL A 35 9.15 8.94 9.41
CA VAL A 35 9.36 8.67 10.84
C VAL A 35 10.63 9.34 11.33
N PHE A 36 11.73 9.23 10.58
CA PHE A 36 13.01 9.85 10.91
C PHE A 36 12.90 11.37 10.97
N LEU A 37 12.28 12.00 9.96
CA LEU A 37 12.12 13.46 9.91
C LEU A 37 11.23 13.96 11.05
N LEU A 38 10.06 13.35 11.26
CA LEU A 38 9.15 13.73 12.34
C LEU A 38 9.77 13.54 13.72
N TRP A 39 10.50 12.44 13.93
CA TRP A 39 11.25 12.21 15.16
C TRP A 39 12.35 13.26 15.35
N LYS A 40 13.14 13.56 14.32
CA LYS A 40 14.22 14.54 14.38
C LYS A 40 13.71 15.96 14.63
N LEU A 41 12.55 16.33 14.11
CA LEU A 41 11.97 17.67 14.24
C LEU A 41 11.27 17.85 15.60
N PHE A 42 10.48 16.86 16.04
CA PHE A 42 9.57 17.03 17.18
C PHE A 42 9.96 16.23 18.42
N GLN A 43 10.84 15.23 18.29
CA GLN A 43 11.13 14.24 19.34
C GLN A 43 12.60 13.91 19.49
N ARG A 44 13.52 14.79 19.06
CA ARG A 44 14.98 14.55 19.07
C ARG A 44 15.56 14.16 20.44
N LYS A 45 14.92 14.54 21.54
CA LYS A 45 15.32 14.18 22.91
C LYS A 45 14.89 12.77 23.33
N ARG A 46 14.00 12.11 22.57
CA ARG A 46 13.57 10.74 22.82
C ARG A 46 14.49 9.78 22.08
N GLU A 47 14.86 8.67 22.70
CA GLU A 47 15.68 7.63 22.07
C GLU A 47 14.95 6.99 20.87
N LEU A 48 13.64 6.78 20.97
CA LEU A 48 12.82 6.16 19.94
C LEU A 48 11.64 7.05 19.50
N PRO A 49 11.22 6.98 18.22
CA PRO A 49 10.00 7.62 17.75
C PRO A 49 8.77 7.15 18.53
N SER A 50 7.91 8.09 18.91
CA SER A 50 6.65 7.75 19.57
C SER A 50 5.69 6.99 18.64
N THR A 51 4.75 6.26 19.24
CA THR A 51 3.61 5.66 18.52
C THR A 51 2.87 6.68 17.64
N ALA A 52 2.69 7.92 18.11
CA ALA A 52 2.03 8.97 17.34
C ALA A 52 2.79 9.30 16.04
N VAL A 53 4.11 9.46 16.10
CA VAL A 53 4.96 9.68 14.91
C VAL A 53 4.84 8.51 13.94
N MET A 54 4.89 7.27 14.44
CA MET A 54 4.75 6.09 13.58
C MET A 54 3.37 6.01 12.91
N VAL A 55 2.30 6.33 13.63
CA VAL A 55 0.93 6.33 13.09
C VAL A 55 0.75 7.43 12.06
N ILE A 56 1.23 8.65 12.33
CA ILE A 56 1.16 9.78 11.39
C ILE A 56 1.91 9.44 10.10
N ALA A 57 3.15 8.93 10.20
CA ALA A 57 3.91 8.51 9.04
C ALA A 57 3.20 7.41 8.23
N ASN A 58 2.56 6.44 8.91
CA ASN A 58 1.76 5.41 8.25
C ASN A 58 0.55 6.00 7.52
N VAL A 59 -0.20 6.92 8.14
CA VAL A 59 -1.35 7.58 7.51
C VAL A 59 -0.92 8.31 6.24
N ILE A 60 0.18 9.09 6.30
CA ILE A 60 0.70 9.80 5.13
C ILE A 60 1.13 8.82 4.03
N ALA A 61 1.86 7.75 4.39
CA ALA A 61 2.26 6.72 3.44
C ALA A 61 1.07 5.98 2.80
N ALA A 62 0.01 5.71 3.57
CA ALA A 62 -1.21 5.08 3.06
C ALA A 62 -2.00 6.00 2.11
N LEU A 63 -2.04 7.30 2.39
CA LEU A 63 -2.62 8.29 1.48
C LEU A 63 -1.83 8.39 0.19
N LEU A 64 -0.50 8.40 0.26
CA LEU A 64 0.36 8.38 -0.93
C LEU A 64 0.19 7.10 -1.74
N PHE A 65 0.10 5.95 -1.06
CA PHE A 65 -0.19 4.67 -1.69
C PHE A 65 -1.50 4.71 -2.48
N ALA A 66 -2.57 5.22 -1.87
CA ALA A 66 -3.85 5.39 -2.55
C ALA A 66 -3.77 6.36 -3.73
N ALA A 67 -3.08 7.49 -3.57
CA ALA A 67 -2.87 8.45 -4.65
C ALA A 67 -2.11 7.83 -5.84
N GLY A 68 -1.11 6.98 -5.57
CA GLY A 68 -0.36 6.24 -6.60
C GLY A 68 -1.22 5.31 -7.45
N HIS A 69 -2.40 4.91 -6.96
CA HIS A 69 -3.36 4.06 -7.69
C HIS A 69 -4.36 4.85 -8.55
N LEU A 70 -4.40 6.19 -8.44
CA LEU A 70 -5.31 7.02 -9.21
C LEU A 70 -5.14 6.92 -10.73
N PRO A 71 -3.91 6.93 -11.30
CA PRO A 71 -3.74 6.87 -12.75
C PRO A 71 -4.42 5.64 -13.36
N THR A 72 -4.11 4.45 -12.83
CA THR A 72 -4.71 3.18 -13.27
C THR A 72 -6.21 3.16 -13.02
N THR A 73 -6.65 3.67 -11.86
CA THR A 73 -8.09 3.70 -11.51
C THR A 73 -8.87 4.59 -12.47
N PHE A 74 -8.39 5.78 -12.81
CA PHE A 74 -9.07 6.71 -13.71
C PHE A 74 -9.06 6.24 -15.16
N VAL A 75 -7.97 5.60 -15.63
CA VAL A 75 -7.95 4.96 -16.96
C VAL A 75 -8.96 3.82 -17.04
N THR A 76 -9.19 3.11 -15.94
CA THR A 76 -10.02 1.91 -15.93
C THR A 76 -11.51 2.20 -15.69
N LEU A 77 -11.82 3.13 -14.78
CA LEU A 77 -13.16 3.36 -14.25
C LEU A 77 -13.66 4.80 -14.48
N GLY A 78 -12.86 5.67 -15.11
CA GLY A 78 -13.14 7.09 -15.26
C GLY A 78 -12.80 7.94 -14.03
N SER A 79 -12.86 9.26 -14.19
CA SER A 79 -12.60 10.24 -13.13
C SER A 79 -13.90 10.85 -12.60
N SER A 80 -14.35 10.38 -11.44
CA SER A 80 -15.47 10.98 -10.71
C SER A 80 -15.17 11.08 -9.21
N PRO A 81 -15.84 11.97 -8.45
CA PRO A 81 -15.66 12.05 -7.00
C PRO A 81 -15.92 10.72 -6.29
N LEU A 82 -16.87 9.92 -6.78
CA LEU A 82 -17.16 8.60 -6.23
C LEU A 82 -16.02 7.60 -6.48
N ILE A 83 -15.42 7.62 -7.67
CA ILE A 83 -14.27 6.77 -8.00
C ILE A 83 -13.01 7.20 -7.22
N LEU A 84 -12.80 8.51 -7.04
CA LEU A 84 -11.76 9.05 -6.18
C LEU A 84 -11.92 8.52 -4.74
N LEU A 85 -13.12 8.67 -4.16
CA LEU A 85 -13.42 8.20 -2.81
C LEU A 85 -13.20 6.68 -2.70
N ARG A 86 -13.69 5.90 -3.66
CA ARG A 86 -13.46 4.45 -3.71
C ARG A 86 -11.97 4.11 -3.74
N CYS A 87 -11.17 4.81 -4.54
CA CYS A 87 -9.72 4.59 -4.63
C CYS A 87 -9.05 4.79 -3.28
N PHE A 88 -9.35 5.92 -2.62
CA PHE A 88 -8.77 6.24 -1.31
C PHE A 88 -9.25 5.33 -0.19
N LEU A 89 -10.53 4.97 -0.18
CA LEU A 89 -11.07 4.05 0.82
C LEU A 89 -10.43 2.67 0.71
N LEU A 90 -10.39 2.09 -0.50
CA LEU A 90 -9.85 0.73 -0.69
C LEU A 90 -8.34 0.69 -0.49
N ASN A 91 -7.59 1.47 -1.27
CA ASN A 91 -6.14 1.44 -1.22
C ASN A 91 -5.60 2.03 0.09
N GLY A 92 -6.24 3.06 0.63
CA GLY A 92 -5.84 3.66 1.91
C GLY A 92 -6.03 2.69 3.08
N THR A 93 -7.13 1.94 3.13
CA THR A 93 -7.37 0.95 4.20
C THR A 93 -6.32 -0.16 4.18
N PHE A 94 -6.04 -0.73 3.01
CA PHE A 94 -4.95 -1.70 2.86
C PHE A 94 -3.59 -1.08 3.18
N GLY A 95 -3.35 0.14 2.71
CA GLY A 95 -2.11 0.86 2.98
C GLY A 95 -1.84 1.08 4.46
N LEU A 96 -2.88 1.40 5.25
CA LEU A 96 -2.81 1.52 6.71
C LEU A 96 -2.50 0.18 7.37
N ALA A 97 -3.15 -0.90 6.92
CA ALA A 97 -2.92 -2.25 7.43
C ALA A 97 -1.49 -2.72 7.15
N PHE A 98 -0.97 -2.51 5.94
CA PHE A 98 0.39 -2.89 5.57
C PHE A 98 1.43 -2.11 6.37
N GLY A 99 1.26 -0.79 6.57
CA GLY A 99 2.20 -0.03 7.39
C GLY A 99 2.10 -0.36 8.90
N TRP A 100 0.94 -0.80 9.39
CA TRP A 100 0.83 -1.36 10.74
C TRP A 100 1.59 -2.68 10.88
N LEU A 101 1.47 -3.58 9.89
CA LEU A 101 2.25 -4.82 9.85
C LEU A 101 3.75 -4.55 9.74
N TYR A 102 4.15 -3.58 8.90
CA TYR A 102 5.55 -3.14 8.79
C TYR A 102 6.09 -2.68 10.15
N ARG A 103 5.34 -1.85 10.86
CA ARG A 103 5.72 -1.39 12.20
C ARG A 103 5.84 -2.53 13.21
N LYS A 104 4.90 -3.48 13.20
CA LYS A 104 4.79 -4.50 14.27
C LYS A 104 5.65 -5.74 14.01
N TYR A 105 5.82 -6.13 12.75
CA TYR A 105 6.43 -7.40 12.36
C TYR A 105 7.52 -7.25 11.28
N GLY A 106 7.69 -6.06 10.70
CA GLY A 106 8.72 -5.77 9.71
C GLY A 106 8.25 -5.95 8.25
N LEU A 107 9.17 -5.62 7.32
CA LEU A 107 8.88 -5.46 5.89
C LEU A 107 8.29 -6.73 5.24
N ARG A 108 8.79 -7.90 5.62
CA ARG A 108 8.35 -9.19 5.03
C ARG A 108 6.86 -9.43 5.26
N TYR A 109 6.32 -9.05 6.40
CA TYR A 109 4.90 -9.23 6.71
C TYR A 109 4.00 -8.27 5.93
N ALA A 110 4.46 -7.04 5.71
CA ALA A 110 3.77 -6.10 4.82
C ALA A 110 3.72 -6.66 3.38
N MET A 111 4.84 -7.19 2.88
CA MET A 111 4.93 -7.80 1.54
C MET A 111 4.01 -9.02 1.40
N ILE A 112 4.00 -9.93 2.39
CA ILE A 112 3.13 -11.11 2.37
C ILE A 112 1.66 -10.71 2.39
N ALA A 113 1.28 -9.76 3.24
CA ALA A 113 -0.11 -9.29 3.31
C ALA A 113 -0.55 -8.62 2.00
N HIS A 114 0.29 -7.76 1.44
CA HIS A 114 0.00 -7.08 0.18
C HIS A 114 -0.05 -8.05 -1.00
N GLY A 115 0.94 -8.94 -1.13
CA GLY A 115 0.93 -10.01 -2.13
C GLY A 115 -0.30 -10.92 -1.98
N GLY A 116 -0.71 -11.21 -0.74
CA GLY A 116 -1.95 -11.94 -0.43
C GLY A 116 -3.20 -11.24 -0.97
N CYS A 117 -3.30 -9.90 -0.85
CA CYS A 117 -4.40 -9.13 -1.43
C CYS A 117 -4.45 -9.26 -2.96
N HIS A 118 -3.30 -9.27 -3.65
CA HIS A 118 -3.27 -9.55 -5.08
C HIS A 118 -3.80 -10.94 -5.38
N VAL A 119 -3.32 -11.99 -4.70
CA VAL A 119 -3.79 -13.37 -4.90
C VAL A 119 -5.30 -13.48 -4.69
N VAL A 120 -5.82 -13.00 -3.56
CA VAL A 120 -7.26 -13.06 -3.24
C VAL A 120 -8.08 -12.33 -4.31
N SER A 121 -7.66 -11.12 -4.71
CA SER A 121 -8.38 -10.36 -5.75
C SER A 121 -8.45 -11.10 -7.09
N LYS A 122 -7.38 -11.80 -7.48
CA LYS A 122 -7.31 -12.55 -8.75
C LYS A 122 -8.07 -13.86 -8.68
N LEU A 123 -8.10 -14.53 -7.53
CA LEU A 123 -8.96 -15.69 -7.32
C LEU A 123 -10.44 -15.32 -7.42
N ILE A 124 -10.86 -14.21 -6.80
CA ILE A 124 -12.22 -13.68 -6.97
C ILE A 124 -12.48 -13.40 -8.45
N TRP A 125 -11.53 -12.77 -9.16
CA TRP A 125 -11.70 -12.52 -10.59
C TRP A 125 -11.88 -13.81 -11.40
N LEU A 126 -11.11 -14.86 -11.11
CA LEU A 126 -11.17 -16.14 -11.84
C LEU A 126 -12.46 -16.95 -11.61
N VAL A 127 -13.03 -16.88 -10.40
CA VAL A 127 -14.21 -17.65 -10.02
C VAL A 127 -15.50 -16.99 -10.53
N TRP A 128 -15.54 -15.66 -10.53
CA TRP A 128 -16.77 -14.90 -10.74
C TRP A 128 -16.85 -14.19 -12.11
N LEU A 129 -15.78 -14.22 -12.92
CA LEU A 129 -15.70 -13.70 -14.29
C LEU A 129 -14.89 -14.66 -15.20
#